data_AF-A0AAU4APY6-F1
#
_entry.id   AF-A0AAU4APY6-F1
#
_cell.length_a   1.000
_cell.length_b   1.000
_cell.length_c   1.000
_cell.angle_alpha   90.00
_cell.angle_beta   90.00
_cell.angle_gamma   90.00
#
_symmetry.space_group_name_H-M   'P 1'
#
loop_
_entity.id
_entity.type
_entity.pdbx_description
1 polymer ?
#
loop_
_entity_poly.entity_id
_entity_poly.type
_entity_poly.pdbx_seq_one_letter_code
_entity_poly.pdbx_strand_id
1 'polypeptide(L)'
;MGAELGRTDVIVWDASLEDERGVYDAMTGWTKLRRKNVIVSRTPLPRNVLTWHQFAPVHGSTYDNDAIGAWLARHLTARLTGAPLTPPEQAAPPAGHYWMYDRPAEHFLSFRGSRQQEAEQWRDAFERSRGTTVRMVPPNEYSYPTEVVTRAQMWEGIARLQREIEATGRIVLYLTDDYADSFWCAGELMCAAYMLLHTGGRRLVGRLPQLEDAQVALPGVPGTMPLVTAANRGLLRLPDHEQVRRLAMLLTNCDPISSAPESQIEPRGPARPLSRVLRRWGFYDPEVVQELFWSRVRVPCPGCSARGRAASELDWDAFLRAPDEGGGGMDAFGYFDAPEDDLVAGRVSCPGCGRGCRLVNRRGVRTLWMPVMTTEADKDRPVVARTPVWEVVADR
;
A
#
# COMPACT_ATOMS: atom_id res chain seq x y z
N MET A 1 19.89 -15.86 11.78
CA MET A 1 19.27 -16.03 10.45
C MET A 1 20.36 -15.88 9.37
N GLY A 2 21.39 -16.72 9.44
CA GLY A 2 22.50 -16.75 8.50
C GLY A 2 22.69 -18.19 8.08
N ALA A 3 22.38 -18.49 6.82
CA ALA A 3 22.66 -19.73 6.07
C ALA A 3 21.86 -19.85 4.75
N GLU A 4 21.11 -18.84 4.29
CA GLU A 4 20.45 -18.91 2.96
C GLU A 4 21.32 -18.35 1.81
N LEU A 5 22.48 -17.77 2.10
CA LEU A 5 23.39 -17.18 1.10
C LEU A 5 24.20 -18.22 0.29
N GLY A 6 23.89 -19.52 0.40
CA GLY A 6 24.66 -20.61 -0.22
C GLY A 6 23.87 -21.60 -1.08
N ARG A 7 22.55 -21.42 -1.28
CA ARG A 7 21.76 -22.27 -2.18
C ARG A 7 21.32 -21.46 -3.41
N THR A 8 21.73 -21.93 -4.59
CA THR A 8 21.34 -21.42 -5.92
C THR A 8 19.92 -21.80 -6.33
N ASP A 9 19.19 -22.53 -5.47
CA ASP A 9 17.86 -23.03 -5.79
C ASP A 9 16.85 -21.89 -5.82
N VAL A 10 16.27 -21.62 -6.99
CA VAL A 10 15.13 -20.71 -7.17
C VAL A 10 13.86 -21.54 -7.28
N ILE A 11 12.80 -21.15 -6.56
CA ILE A 11 11.48 -21.75 -6.69
C ILE A 11 10.57 -20.74 -7.39
N VAL A 12 10.08 -21.11 -8.57
CA VAL A 12 9.15 -20.27 -9.34
C VAL A 12 7.71 -20.70 -9.02
N TRP A 13 6.89 -19.72 -8.64
CA TRP A 13 5.48 -19.88 -8.36
C TRP A 13 4.69 -19.21 -9.48
N ASP A 14 3.96 -19.99 -10.29
CA ASP A 14 2.97 -19.41 -11.21
C ASP A 14 1.67 -19.15 -10.44
N ALA A 15 1.40 -17.87 -10.24
CA ALA A 15 0.26 -17.35 -9.52
C ALA A 15 -0.78 -16.74 -10.49
N SER A 16 -0.81 -17.21 -11.74
CA SER A 16 -1.86 -16.87 -12.71
C SER A 16 -3.21 -17.39 -12.23
N LEU A 17 -4.23 -16.53 -12.24
CA LEU A 17 -5.59 -16.87 -11.84
C LEU A 17 -6.40 -17.28 -13.08
N GLU A 18 -6.24 -18.53 -13.51
CA GLU A 18 -6.98 -19.10 -14.65
C GLU A 18 -8.25 -19.86 -14.23
N ASP A 19 -8.27 -20.43 -13.02
CA ASP A 19 -9.40 -21.14 -12.44
C ASP A 19 -9.60 -20.80 -10.94
N GLU A 20 -10.49 -21.54 -10.25
CA GLU A 20 -10.71 -21.40 -8.81
C GLU A 20 -9.63 -22.07 -7.95
N ARG A 21 -8.75 -22.90 -8.56
CA ARG A 21 -7.71 -23.69 -7.90
C ARG A 21 -6.33 -23.11 -8.21
N GLY A 22 -6.03 -21.99 -7.58
CA GLY A 22 -4.73 -21.34 -7.73
C GLY A 22 -3.65 -21.91 -6.80
N VAL A 23 -2.41 -21.49 -7.05
CA VAL A 23 -1.26 -21.78 -6.17
C VAL A 23 -1.41 -21.22 -4.75
N TYR A 24 -2.42 -20.35 -4.55
CA TYR A 24 -2.75 -19.68 -3.30
C TYR A 24 -3.15 -20.62 -2.15
N ASP A 25 -3.63 -21.83 -2.45
CA ASP A 25 -3.91 -22.86 -1.44
C ASP A 25 -2.61 -23.41 -0.83
N ALA A 26 -1.51 -23.39 -1.59
CA ALA A 26 -0.19 -23.87 -1.18
C ALA A 26 0.74 -22.74 -0.72
N MET A 27 0.42 -21.48 -1.04
CA MET A 27 1.19 -20.34 -0.58
C MET A 27 0.94 -20.07 0.91
N THR A 28 1.98 -19.60 1.60
CA THR A 28 1.91 -19.15 3.00
C THR A 28 2.64 -17.82 3.13
N GLY A 29 2.56 -17.18 4.30
CA GLY A 29 3.43 -16.03 4.61
C GLY A 29 4.92 -16.33 4.40
N TRP A 30 5.36 -17.57 4.66
CA TRP A 30 6.73 -18.00 4.40
C TRP A 30 7.09 -18.01 2.91
N THR A 31 6.13 -18.31 2.04
CA THR A 31 6.34 -18.25 0.59
C THR A 31 6.70 -16.83 0.16
N LYS A 32 6.02 -15.83 0.72
CA LYS A 32 6.23 -14.41 0.40
C LYS A 32 7.55 -13.86 0.92
N LEU A 33 7.96 -14.31 2.11
CA LEU A 33 9.11 -13.77 2.84
C LEU A 33 10.46 -14.37 2.40
N ARG A 34 10.48 -15.52 1.73
CA ARG A 34 11.73 -16.19 1.32
C ARG A 34 12.28 -15.62 0.02
N ARG A 35 13.51 -15.12 0.07
CA ARG A 35 14.23 -14.55 -1.10
C ARG A 35 14.51 -15.54 -2.23
N LYS A 36 14.39 -16.85 -2.00
CA LYS A 36 14.55 -17.85 -3.08
C LYS A 36 13.30 -18.03 -3.94
N ASN A 37 12.14 -17.55 -3.48
CA ASN A 37 10.89 -17.67 -4.20
C ASN A 37 10.76 -16.52 -5.19
N VAL A 38 10.32 -16.85 -6.40
CA VAL A 38 10.00 -15.91 -7.47
C VAL A 38 8.55 -16.13 -7.86
N ILE A 39 7.72 -15.09 -7.79
CA ILE A 39 6.30 -15.18 -8.13
C ILE A 39 6.06 -14.57 -9.50
N VAL A 40 5.54 -15.34 -10.44
CA VAL A 40 5.15 -14.84 -11.75
C VAL A 40 3.64 -14.98 -11.92
N SER A 41 3.02 -14.09 -12.67
CA SER A 41 1.60 -14.20 -12.99
C SER A 41 1.27 -13.50 -14.30
N ARG A 42 0.43 -14.14 -15.11
CA ARG A 42 -0.19 -13.56 -16.31
C ARG A 42 -1.34 -12.61 -15.99
N THR A 43 -1.83 -12.69 -14.76
CA THR A 43 -2.95 -11.89 -14.23
C THR A 43 -2.49 -11.03 -13.06
N PRO A 44 -3.19 -9.95 -12.70
CA PRO A 44 -2.84 -9.18 -11.52
C PRO A 44 -2.85 -10.05 -10.25
N LEU A 45 -1.82 -9.92 -9.42
CA LEU A 45 -1.75 -10.60 -8.13
C LEU A 45 -2.79 -10.01 -7.16
N PRO A 46 -3.30 -10.80 -6.19
CA PRO A 46 -4.11 -10.29 -5.12
C PRO A 46 -3.46 -9.10 -4.41
N ARG A 47 -4.26 -8.11 -4.04
CA ARG A 47 -3.79 -6.83 -3.48
C ARG A 47 -2.98 -6.97 -2.19
N ASN A 48 -3.14 -8.06 -1.46
CA ASN A 48 -2.37 -8.38 -0.25
C ASN A 48 -1.21 -9.37 -0.51
N VAL A 49 -0.82 -9.57 -1.77
CA VAL A 49 0.33 -10.39 -2.16
C VAL A 49 1.45 -9.48 -2.68
N LEU A 50 2.52 -9.42 -1.91
CA LEU A 50 3.77 -8.76 -2.24
C LEU A 50 4.95 -9.58 -1.69
N THR A 51 6.01 -9.68 -2.46
CA THR A 51 7.16 -10.57 -2.25
C THR A 51 8.45 -9.92 -2.75
N TRP A 52 9.58 -10.56 -2.45
CA TRP A 52 10.90 -10.05 -2.84
C TRP A 52 11.15 -10.03 -4.35
N HIS A 53 10.63 -11.02 -5.06
CA HIS A 53 10.84 -11.17 -6.49
C HIS A 53 9.52 -11.56 -7.11
N GLN A 54 8.94 -10.65 -7.89
CA GLN A 54 7.73 -10.97 -8.60
C GLN A 54 7.60 -10.23 -9.94
N PHE A 55 6.78 -10.80 -10.80
CA PHE A 55 6.44 -10.22 -12.08
C PHE A 55 4.97 -10.51 -12.39
N ALA A 56 4.17 -9.45 -12.44
CA ALA A 56 2.75 -9.53 -12.75
C ALA A 56 2.32 -8.23 -13.44
N PRO A 57 1.20 -8.24 -14.19
CA PRO A 57 0.66 -7.03 -14.79
C PRO A 57 -0.02 -6.14 -13.74
N VAL A 58 -0.14 -4.86 -14.08
CA VAL A 58 -1.04 -3.94 -13.35
C VAL A 58 -2.49 -4.40 -13.49
N HIS A 59 -3.34 -3.95 -12.57
CA HIS A 59 -4.77 -4.22 -12.60
C HIS A 59 -5.40 -3.81 -13.95
N GLY A 60 -6.25 -4.68 -14.50
CA GLY A 60 -6.88 -4.48 -15.81
C GLY A 60 -6.01 -4.85 -17.02
N SER A 61 -4.80 -5.38 -16.81
CA SER A 61 -3.90 -5.86 -17.86
C SER A 61 -3.57 -7.35 -17.69
N THR A 62 -3.06 -7.97 -18.76
CA THR A 62 -2.57 -9.35 -18.76
C THR A 62 -1.22 -9.44 -19.44
N TYR A 63 -0.44 -10.47 -19.11
CA TYR A 63 0.79 -10.83 -19.81
C TYR A 63 0.67 -12.17 -20.52
N ASP A 64 1.43 -12.31 -21.60
CA ASP A 64 1.69 -13.60 -22.24
C ASP A 64 2.86 -14.34 -21.56
N ASN A 65 3.09 -15.57 -21.99
CA ASN A 65 4.20 -16.39 -21.49
C ASN A 65 5.56 -15.85 -21.92
N ASP A 66 5.64 -15.16 -23.06
CA ASP A 66 6.90 -14.63 -23.59
C ASP A 66 7.41 -13.49 -22.72
N ALA A 67 6.53 -12.60 -22.26
CA ALA A 67 6.87 -11.54 -21.31
C ALA A 67 7.40 -12.11 -19.99
N ILE A 68 6.74 -13.14 -19.45
CA ILE A 68 7.17 -13.82 -18.22
C ILE A 68 8.53 -14.49 -18.43
N GLY A 69 8.70 -15.23 -19.52
CA GLY A 69 9.94 -15.93 -19.86
C GLY A 69 11.12 -14.97 -20.03
N ALA A 70 10.92 -13.87 -20.76
CA ALA A 70 11.94 -12.83 -20.95
C ALA A 70 12.35 -12.18 -19.63
N TRP A 71 11.39 -11.85 -18.76
CA TRP A 71 11.69 -11.32 -17.44
C TRP A 71 12.43 -12.34 -16.57
N LEU A 72 11.96 -13.59 -16.51
CA LEU A 72 12.59 -14.67 -15.74
C LEU A 72 14.03 -14.89 -16.16
N ALA A 73 14.31 -14.98 -17.46
CA ALA A 73 15.67 -15.18 -17.97
C ALA A 73 16.62 -14.06 -17.50
N ARG A 74 16.16 -12.81 -17.58
CA ARG A 74 16.93 -11.64 -17.13
C ARG A 74 17.12 -11.64 -15.61
N HIS A 75 16.05 -11.89 -14.86
CA HIS A 75 16.08 -11.92 -13.40
C HIS A 75 17.00 -13.02 -12.87
N LEU A 76 16.90 -14.24 -13.40
CA LEU A 76 17.77 -15.35 -13.04
C LEU A 76 19.23 -15.06 -13.41
N THR A 77 19.48 -14.46 -14.57
CA THR A 77 20.83 -14.05 -14.97
C THR A 77 21.42 -13.03 -14.00
N ALA A 78 20.68 -11.98 -13.65
CA ALA A 78 21.10 -10.98 -12.68
C ALA A 78 21.41 -11.62 -11.32
N ARG A 79 20.56 -12.55 -10.85
CA ARG A 79 20.78 -13.26 -9.58
C ARG A 79 21.99 -14.19 -9.59
N LEU A 80 22.22 -14.90 -10.70
CA LEU A 80 23.34 -15.84 -10.82
C LEU A 80 24.68 -15.12 -11.00
N THR A 81 24.69 -13.97 -11.68
CA THR A 81 25.91 -13.22 -11.98
C THR A 81 26.20 -12.10 -10.98
N GLY A 82 25.21 -11.70 -10.18
CA GLY A 82 25.28 -10.52 -9.32
C GLY A 82 25.21 -9.19 -10.07
N ALA A 83 24.95 -9.22 -11.39
CA ALA A 83 24.77 -8.01 -12.19
C ALA A 83 23.46 -7.31 -11.82
N PRO A 84 23.39 -5.97 -11.92
CA PRO A 84 22.14 -5.23 -11.76
C PRO A 84 21.10 -5.70 -12.77
N LEU A 85 19.85 -5.85 -12.33
CA LEU A 85 18.76 -6.16 -13.24
C LEU A 85 18.45 -4.92 -14.08
N THR A 86 18.62 -5.00 -15.39
CA THR A 86 18.35 -3.88 -16.29
C THR A 86 16.85 -3.53 -16.31
N PRO A 87 16.43 -2.35 -16.75
CA PRO A 87 15.02 -2.10 -17.07
C PRO A 87 14.59 -2.94 -18.27
N PRO A 88 13.34 -3.44 -18.34
CA PRO A 88 12.83 -4.08 -19.55
C PRO A 88 12.69 -3.07 -20.69
N GLU A 89 13.00 -3.46 -21.93
CA GLU A 89 12.74 -2.68 -23.16
C GLU A 89 11.27 -2.74 -23.62
N GLN A 90 10.36 -3.33 -22.83
CA GLN A 90 8.99 -3.63 -23.25
C GLN A 90 8.06 -2.39 -23.25
N ALA A 91 7.07 -2.40 -24.16
CA ALA A 91 6.10 -1.33 -24.40
C ALA A 91 5.04 -1.15 -23.29
N ALA A 92 4.83 -2.14 -22.42
CA ALA A 92 3.94 -2.06 -21.26
C ALA A 92 4.74 -2.37 -19.99
N PRO A 93 5.03 -1.39 -19.13
CA PRO A 93 5.84 -1.64 -17.95
C PRO A 93 5.13 -2.62 -17.00
N PRO A 94 5.87 -3.54 -16.34
CA PRO A 94 5.37 -4.24 -15.15
C PRO A 94 4.79 -3.24 -14.16
N ALA A 95 3.86 -3.69 -13.29
CA ALA A 95 3.48 -2.83 -12.18
C ALA A 95 4.76 -2.41 -11.44
N GLY A 96 4.98 -1.11 -11.33
CA GLY A 96 6.22 -0.48 -10.88
C GLY A 96 6.61 -0.88 -9.46
N HIS A 97 5.64 -1.33 -8.65
CA HIS A 97 5.87 -1.85 -7.30
C HIS A 97 6.51 -3.24 -7.22
N TYR A 98 6.74 -3.94 -8.33
CA TYR A 98 7.32 -5.29 -8.30
C TYR A 98 8.85 -5.35 -8.22
N TRP A 99 9.49 -4.20 -8.00
CA TRP A 99 10.95 -4.02 -8.02
C TRP A 99 11.52 -3.36 -6.77
N MET A 100 10.76 -3.30 -5.67
CA MET A 100 11.13 -2.56 -4.45
C MET A 100 12.45 -3.01 -3.79
N TYR A 101 13.11 -4.06 -4.27
CA TYR A 101 14.36 -4.55 -3.68
C TYR A 101 15.58 -4.43 -4.59
N ASP A 102 15.42 -3.86 -5.78
CA ASP A 102 16.50 -3.60 -6.73
C ASP A 102 16.87 -2.10 -6.80
N ARG A 103 16.52 -1.31 -5.77
CA ARG A 103 16.76 0.15 -5.66
C ARG A 103 16.24 0.92 -6.89
N PRO A 104 14.92 1.13 -6.99
CA PRO A 104 14.30 1.68 -8.21
C PRO A 104 14.71 3.13 -8.51
N ALA A 105 15.16 3.88 -7.51
CA ALA A 105 15.72 5.22 -7.62
C ALA A 105 16.49 5.58 -6.33
N GLU A 106 17.19 6.71 -6.35
CA GLU A 106 17.86 7.26 -5.16
C GLU A 106 16.91 8.01 -4.22
N HIS A 107 15.80 8.52 -4.73
CA HIS A 107 14.79 9.22 -3.94
C HIS A 107 13.38 8.75 -4.31
N PHE A 108 12.48 8.71 -3.34
CA PHE A 108 11.04 8.62 -3.56
C PHE A 108 10.43 10.03 -3.51
N LEU A 109 9.54 10.36 -4.46
CA LEU A 109 8.79 11.61 -4.46
C LEU A 109 7.35 11.35 -4.05
N SER A 110 6.97 11.88 -2.89
CA SER A 110 5.58 11.96 -2.45
C SER A 110 4.97 13.26 -2.96
N PHE A 111 3.85 13.19 -3.67
CA PHE A 111 3.20 14.34 -4.29
C PHE A 111 1.69 14.15 -4.36
N ARG A 112 0.97 15.27 -4.48
CA ARG A 112 -0.48 15.24 -4.67
C ARG A 112 -0.83 14.82 -6.11
N GLY A 113 -1.60 13.75 -6.27
CA GLY A 113 -2.00 13.25 -7.60
C GLY A 113 -2.70 14.29 -8.52
N SER A 114 -3.49 15.22 -7.99
CA SER A 114 -4.08 16.34 -8.77
C SER A 114 -3.03 17.30 -9.34
N ARG A 115 -1.79 17.23 -8.86
CA ARG A 115 -0.64 18.06 -9.23
C ARG A 115 0.44 17.26 -9.98
N GLN A 116 0.09 16.11 -10.55
CA GLN A 116 1.05 15.19 -11.20
C GLN A 116 1.96 15.89 -12.21
N GLN A 117 1.40 16.67 -13.12
CA GLN A 117 2.19 17.35 -14.16
C GLN A 117 3.24 18.31 -13.55
N GLU A 118 2.88 19.01 -12.48
CA GLU A 118 3.77 19.93 -11.78
C GLU A 118 4.89 19.16 -11.05
N ALA A 119 4.53 18.05 -10.40
CA ALA A 119 5.49 17.17 -9.74
C ALA A 119 6.49 16.52 -10.72
N GLU A 120 6.03 16.12 -11.91
CA GLU A 120 6.89 15.61 -12.99
C GLU A 120 7.88 16.67 -13.48
N GLN A 121 7.43 17.90 -13.69
CA GLN A 121 8.32 19.01 -14.07
C GLN A 121 9.36 19.30 -12.99
N TRP A 122 8.94 19.30 -11.72
CA TRP A 122 9.84 19.47 -10.59
C TRP A 122 10.87 18.34 -10.52
N ARG A 123 10.42 17.08 -10.69
CA ARG A 123 11.29 15.90 -10.72
C ARG A 123 12.37 16.05 -11.78
N ASP A 124 12.00 16.35 -13.02
CA ASP A 124 12.94 16.45 -14.14
C ASP A 124 13.95 17.58 -13.94
N ALA A 125 13.57 18.67 -13.28
CA ALA A 125 14.49 19.74 -12.89
C ALA A 125 15.43 19.30 -11.75
N PHE A 126 14.91 18.59 -10.76
CA PHE A 126 15.66 18.08 -9.62
C PHE A 126 16.70 17.05 -10.05
N GLU A 127 16.32 16.05 -10.85
CA GLU A 127 17.23 15.03 -11.39
C GLU A 127 18.37 15.66 -12.21
N ARG A 128 18.04 16.58 -13.12
CA ARG A 128 19.05 17.30 -13.92
C ARG A 128 20.02 18.12 -13.08
N SER A 129 19.51 18.81 -12.05
CA SER A 129 20.34 19.70 -11.22
C SER A 129 21.20 18.96 -10.19
N ARG A 130 20.75 17.78 -9.72
CA ARG A 130 21.43 17.00 -8.67
C ARG A 130 22.17 15.78 -9.18
N GLY A 131 21.96 15.36 -10.44
CA GLY A 131 22.55 14.14 -10.98
C GLY A 131 22.06 12.89 -10.24
N THR A 132 20.79 12.87 -9.85
CA THR A 132 20.15 11.80 -9.07
C THR A 132 18.93 11.25 -9.81
N THR A 133 18.32 10.20 -9.26
CA THR A 133 17.08 9.60 -9.78
C THR A 133 15.96 9.65 -8.76
N VAL A 134 14.73 9.81 -9.24
CA VAL A 134 13.55 10.02 -8.42
C VAL A 134 12.41 9.10 -8.90
N ARG A 135 11.93 8.26 -7.98
CA ARG A 135 10.78 7.37 -8.16
C ARG A 135 9.49 8.12 -7.81
N MET A 136 8.56 8.15 -8.76
CA MET A 136 7.15 8.56 -8.55
C MET A 136 6.25 7.36 -8.82
N VAL A 137 5.30 7.05 -7.93
CA VAL A 137 4.28 6.02 -8.16
C VAL A 137 3.44 6.37 -9.39
N PRO A 138 3.37 5.52 -10.44
CA PRO A 138 2.48 5.73 -11.56
C PRO A 138 1.02 5.96 -11.15
N PRO A 139 0.27 6.72 -11.95
CA PRO A 139 -1.16 6.89 -11.72
C PRO A 139 -1.87 5.54 -11.77
N ASN A 140 -2.92 5.40 -10.94
CA ASN A 140 -3.80 4.23 -10.86
C ASN A 140 -3.14 2.93 -10.40
N GLU A 141 -1.94 3.03 -9.83
CA GLU A 141 -1.14 1.86 -9.48
C GLU A 141 -1.66 1.16 -8.21
N TYR A 142 -2.04 1.92 -7.17
CA TYR A 142 -2.57 1.37 -5.92
C TYR A 142 -4.09 1.52 -5.79
N SER A 143 -4.63 2.69 -6.12
CA SER A 143 -6.05 3.00 -6.10
C SER A 143 -6.39 4.05 -7.15
N TYR A 144 -7.63 4.06 -7.64
CA TYR A 144 -8.14 5.19 -8.44
C TYR A 144 -8.63 6.31 -7.51
N PRO A 145 -8.54 7.59 -7.91
CA PRO A 145 -9.00 8.71 -7.08
C PRO A 145 -10.48 8.63 -6.66
N THR A 146 -11.31 8.01 -7.49
CA THR A 146 -12.75 7.81 -7.29
C THR A 146 -13.10 6.41 -6.81
N GLU A 147 -12.11 5.57 -6.56
CA GLU A 147 -12.33 4.19 -6.15
C GLU A 147 -12.95 4.14 -4.76
N VAL A 148 -13.98 3.32 -4.64
CA VAL A 148 -14.55 2.92 -3.37
C VAL A 148 -13.63 1.84 -2.79
N VAL A 149 -13.15 2.06 -1.57
CA VAL A 149 -12.12 1.21 -0.95
C VAL A 149 -12.54 0.75 0.43
N THR A 150 -12.23 -0.49 0.80
CA THR A 150 -12.30 -0.88 2.23
C THR A 150 -11.17 -0.26 3.03
N ARG A 151 -11.37 -0.16 4.34
CA ARG A 151 -10.36 0.39 5.23
C ARG A 151 -9.05 -0.41 5.21
N ALA A 152 -9.14 -1.73 5.11
CA ALA A 152 -7.99 -2.58 4.87
C ALA A 152 -7.22 -2.19 3.60
N GLN A 153 -7.90 -1.93 2.46
CA GLN A 153 -7.20 -1.54 1.23
C GLN A 153 -6.52 -0.18 1.35
N MET A 154 -7.11 0.76 2.09
CA MET A 154 -6.48 2.05 2.38
C MET A 154 -5.14 1.85 3.10
N TRP A 155 -5.12 1.08 4.19
CA TRP A 155 -3.90 0.85 4.97
C TRP A 155 -2.90 -0.09 4.27
N GLU A 156 -3.36 -1.05 3.47
CA GLU A 156 -2.49 -1.84 2.57
C GLU A 156 -1.77 -0.92 1.57
N GLY A 157 -2.48 0.07 1.01
CA GLY A 157 -1.87 1.06 0.12
C GLY A 157 -0.79 1.90 0.84
N ILE A 158 -1.06 2.37 2.06
CA ILE A 158 -0.04 3.07 2.87
C ILE A 158 1.15 2.16 3.16
N ALA A 159 0.93 0.89 3.49
CA ALA A 159 2.02 -0.05 3.73
C ALA A 159 2.86 -0.30 2.47
N ARG A 160 2.24 -0.34 1.28
CA ARG A 160 2.98 -0.40 0.00
C ARG A 160 3.82 0.85 -0.23
N LEU A 161 3.25 2.03 0.01
CA LEU A 161 3.97 3.30 -0.08
C LEU A 161 5.15 3.34 0.90
N GLN A 162 4.97 2.85 2.13
CA GLN A 162 6.05 2.72 3.10
C GLN A 162 7.21 1.86 2.54
N ARG A 163 6.91 0.77 1.84
CA ARG A 163 7.93 -0.10 1.23
C ARG A 163 8.67 0.57 0.08
N GLU A 164 8.00 1.37 -0.74
CA GLU A 164 8.65 2.19 -1.79
C GLU A 164 9.61 3.23 -1.18
N ILE A 165 9.20 3.83 -0.06
CA ILE A 165 10.02 4.79 0.69
C ILE A 165 11.23 4.08 1.33
N GLU A 166 11.03 2.91 1.93
CA GLU A 166 12.11 2.07 2.49
C GLU A 166 13.10 1.62 1.41
N ALA A 167 12.61 1.28 0.21
CA ALA A 167 13.40 0.81 -0.91
C ALA A 167 14.39 1.85 -1.45
N THR A 168 13.97 3.13 -1.45
CA THR A 168 14.81 4.26 -1.89
C THR A 168 15.67 4.80 -0.76
N GLY A 169 15.23 4.64 0.50
CA GLY A 169 15.94 5.12 1.69
C GLY A 169 15.93 6.65 1.87
N ARG A 170 15.43 7.39 0.88
CA ARG A 170 15.31 8.86 0.91
C ARG A 170 13.98 9.29 0.32
N ILE A 171 13.34 10.27 0.93
CA ILE A 171 12.05 10.81 0.46
C ILE A 171 12.10 12.32 0.30
N VAL A 172 11.48 12.81 -0.76
CA VAL A 172 11.12 14.22 -0.92
C VAL A 172 9.60 14.35 -0.89
N LEU A 173 9.09 15.21 -0.02
CA LEU A 173 7.67 15.59 0.04
C LEU A 173 7.47 16.88 -0.77
N TYR A 174 6.75 16.80 -1.89
CA TYR A 174 6.37 17.97 -2.68
C TYR A 174 5.08 18.57 -2.11
N LEU A 175 5.22 19.50 -1.16
CA LEU A 175 4.12 20.05 -0.38
C LEU A 175 3.40 21.17 -1.11
N THR A 176 2.37 20.80 -1.89
CA THR A 176 1.40 21.73 -2.46
C THR A 176 0.38 22.19 -1.41
N ASP A 177 -0.38 23.23 -1.74
CA ASP A 177 -1.43 23.82 -0.89
C ASP A 177 -2.59 22.86 -0.58
N ASP A 178 -2.78 21.83 -1.41
CA ASP A 178 -3.79 20.77 -1.29
C ASP A 178 -3.18 19.42 -0.90
N TYR A 179 -1.91 19.37 -0.49
CA TYR A 179 -1.21 18.12 -0.19
C TYR A 179 -1.93 17.30 0.90
N ALA A 180 -2.40 17.95 1.96
CA ALA A 180 -3.04 17.30 3.10
C ALA A 180 -4.54 16.99 2.91
N ASP A 181 -5.10 17.29 1.73
CA ASP A 181 -6.45 16.84 1.36
C ASP A 181 -6.51 15.35 1.03
N SER A 182 -5.34 14.74 0.76
CA SER A 182 -5.22 13.34 0.35
C SER A 182 -4.85 12.45 1.53
N PHE A 183 -5.68 11.42 1.79
CA PHE A 183 -5.36 10.36 2.74
C PHE A 183 -4.00 9.71 2.46
N TRP A 184 -3.69 9.50 1.18
CA TRP A 184 -2.43 8.88 0.73
C TRP A 184 -1.22 9.75 1.08
N CYS A 185 -1.30 11.05 0.78
CA CYS A 185 -0.21 12.00 1.04
C CYS A 185 0.02 12.21 2.54
N ALA A 186 -1.06 12.22 3.33
CA ALA A 186 -0.98 12.23 4.80
C ALA A 186 -0.28 10.96 5.31
N GLY A 187 -0.62 9.79 4.77
CA GLY A 187 0.02 8.52 5.12
C GLY A 187 1.50 8.46 4.73
N GLU A 188 1.89 8.96 3.56
CA GLU A 188 3.30 9.08 3.14
C GLU A 188 4.10 10.01 4.05
N LEU A 189 3.54 11.18 4.38
CA LEU A 189 4.15 12.11 5.35
C LEU A 189 4.31 11.46 6.72
N MET A 190 3.28 10.73 7.20
CA MET A 190 3.34 10.05 8.48
C MET A 190 4.38 8.91 8.48
N CYS A 191 4.47 8.16 7.38
CA CYS A 191 5.51 7.14 7.19
C CYS A 191 6.91 7.75 7.19
N ALA A 192 7.12 8.86 6.49
CA ALA A 192 8.38 9.59 6.47
C ALA A 192 8.79 10.05 7.88
N ALA A 193 7.85 10.67 8.61
CA ALA A 193 8.08 11.10 9.98
C ALA A 193 8.40 9.92 10.92
N TYR A 194 7.65 8.82 10.80
CA TYR A 194 7.89 7.58 11.55
C TYR A 194 9.30 7.03 11.32
N MET A 195 9.69 6.82 10.05
CA MET A 195 10.96 6.19 9.70
C MET A 195 12.18 7.09 9.97
N LEU A 196 12.01 8.41 9.91
CA LEU A 196 13.08 9.38 10.22
C LEU A 196 13.25 9.57 11.74
N LEU A 197 12.16 9.71 12.49
CA LEU A 197 12.19 10.19 13.88
C LEU A 197 12.21 9.07 14.93
N HIS A 198 11.74 7.86 14.59
CA HIS A 198 11.58 6.77 15.57
C HIS A 198 12.57 5.64 15.33
N THR A 199 13.85 5.90 15.65
CA THR A 199 14.97 4.97 15.51
C THR A 199 15.16 4.02 16.71
N GLY A 200 14.35 4.13 17.76
CA GLY A 200 14.57 3.47 19.06
C GLY A 200 13.89 2.11 19.29
N GLY A 201 12.99 1.66 18.41
CA GLY A 201 12.27 0.39 18.61
C GLY A 201 12.96 -0.80 17.94
N ARG A 202 12.92 -1.98 18.57
CA ARG A 202 13.19 -3.26 17.88
C ARG A 202 11.88 -3.76 17.29
N ARG A 203 11.81 -3.99 15.97
CA ARG A 203 10.79 -4.88 15.41
C ARG A 203 11.15 -6.31 15.85
N LEU A 204 10.15 -7.14 16.17
CA LEU A 204 10.43 -8.53 16.54
C LEU A 204 11.08 -9.35 15.43
N VAL A 205 10.95 -8.85 14.20
CA VAL A 205 11.53 -9.43 12.99
C VAL A 205 12.22 -8.30 12.23
N GLY A 206 13.47 -8.00 12.60
CA GLY A 206 14.34 -7.05 11.88
C GLY A 206 14.48 -5.66 12.51
N ARG A 207 15.39 -4.85 11.93
CA ARG A 207 15.51 -3.41 12.25
C ARG A 207 14.24 -2.69 11.79
N LEU A 208 13.82 -1.65 12.52
CA LEU A 208 12.82 -0.73 11.99
C LEU A 208 13.34 -0.13 10.68
N PRO A 209 12.48 0.07 9.67
CA PRO A 209 12.88 0.77 8.46
C PRO A 209 13.37 2.17 8.84
N GLN A 210 14.58 2.50 8.38
CA GLN A 210 15.23 3.79 8.64
C GLN A 210 15.32 4.54 7.32
N LEU A 211 15.00 5.82 7.37
CA LEU A 211 15.30 6.75 6.29
C LEU A 211 16.69 7.35 6.50
N GLU A 212 17.48 7.39 5.43
CA GLU A 212 18.73 8.14 5.38
C GLU A 212 18.43 9.65 5.40
N ASP A 213 17.39 10.06 4.67
CA ASP A 213 17.01 11.47 4.56
C ASP A 213 15.52 11.65 4.24
N ALA A 214 14.95 12.75 4.72
CA ALA A 214 13.60 13.19 4.39
C ALA A 214 13.59 14.71 4.19
N GLN A 215 13.21 15.11 2.98
CA GLN A 215 13.25 16.50 2.52
C GLN A 215 11.85 16.98 2.14
N VAL A 216 11.66 18.30 2.15
CA VAL A 216 10.46 19.00 1.74
C VAL A 216 10.82 19.95 0.60
N ALA A 217 10.04 19.87 -0.48
CA ALA A 217 10.08 20.80 -1.60
C ALA A 217 8.75 21.59 -1.62
N LEU A 218 8.84 22.88 -1.91
CA LEU A 218 7.67 23.75 -2.03
C LEU A 218 7.53 24.22 -3.49
N PRO A 219 6.30 24.28 -4.03
CA PRO A 219 6.04 24.86 -5.35
C PRO A 219 6.65 26.25 -5.52
N GLY A 220 7.37 26.46 -6.62
CA GLY A 220 7.97 27.75 -6.97
C GLY A 220 9.15 28.19 -6.09
N VAL A 221 9.55 27.40 -5.08
CA VAL A 221 10.71 27.70 -4.23
C VAL A 221 11.90 26.83 -4.64
N PRO A 222 13.04 27.41 -5.03
CA PRO A 222 14.22 26.64 -5.38
C PRO A 222 14.77 25.81 -4.21
N GLY A 223 15.09 24.55 -4.48
CA GLY A 223 15.76 23.66 -3.53
C GLY A 223 14.81 22.85 -2.64
N THR A 224 15.39 22.24 -1.61
CA THR A 224 14.69 21.44 -0.61
C THR A 224 15.12 21.84 0.79
N MET A 225 14.32 21.50 1.80
CA MET A 225 14.70 21.66 3.20
C MET A 225 14.42 20.37 3.99
N PRO A 226 15.20 20.06 5.04
CA PRO A 226 14.93 18.89 5.87
C PRO A 226 13.53 18.91 6.48
N LEU A 227 12.89 17.73 6.59
CA LEU A 227 11.54 17.57 7.13
C LEU A 227 11.37 18.23 8.51
N VAL A 228 12.35 18.03 9.41
CA VAL A 228 12.35 18.61 10.76
C VAL A 228 12.44 20.14 10.72
N THR A 229 13.21 20.69 9.77
CA THR A 229 13.29 22.14 9.56
C THR A 229 11.97 22.71 9.05
N ALA A 230 11.30 22.03 8.11
CA ALA A 230 9.98 22.43 7.63
C ALA A 230 8.94 22.41 8.77
N ALA A 231 8.97 21.38 9.63
CA ALA A 231 8.11 21.29 10.80
C ALA A 231 8.34 22.44 11.80
N ASN A 232 9.61 22.74 12.11
CA ASN A 232 9.97 23.85 13.00
C ASN A 232 9.57 25.23 12.46
N ARG A 233 9.41 25.35 11.13
CA ARG A 233 8.89 26.55 10.46
C ARG A 233 7.36 26.59 10.38
N GLY A 234 6.67 25.60 10.92
CA GLY A 234 5.20 25.53 10.91
C GLY A 234 4.61 25.14 9.55
N LEU A 235 5.40 24.61 8.61
CA LEU A 235 4.90 24.19 7.29
C LEU A 235 4.12 22.87 7.34
N LEU A 236 4.39 22.05 8.35
CA LEU A 236 3.74 20.77 8.58
C LEU A 236 3.76 20.40 10.05
N ARG A 237 2.85 19.51 10.45
CA ARG A 237 2.79 18.96 11.82
C ARG A 237 3.35 17.54 11.82
N LEU A 238 4.35 17.27 12.67
CA LEU A 238 4.85 15.92 12.88
C LEU A 238 3.95 15.16 13.88
N PRO A 239 3.74 13.83 13.70
CA PRO A 239 2.99 13.02 14.64
C PRO A 239 3.76 12.81 15.95
N ASP A 240 3.03 12.61 17.04
CA ASP A 240 3.61 12.22 18.32
C ASP A 240 3.89 10.70 18.42
N HIS A 241 4.45 10.28 19.54
CA HIS A 241 4.86 8.89 19.76
C HIS A 241 3.66 7.92 19.85
N GLU A 242 2.50 8.34 20.36
CA GLU A 242 1.32 7.49 20.44
C GLU A 242 0.70 7.27 19.06
N GLN A 243 0.61 8.35 18.29
CA GLN A 243 0.17 8.33 16.89
C GLN A 243 1.07 7.42 16.05
N VAL A 244 2.38 7.54 16.20
CA VAL A 244 3.34 6.66 15.52
C VAL A 244 3.19 5.19 15.94
N ARG A 245 2.96 4.91 17.22
CA ARG A 245 2.70 3.54 17.69
C ARG A 245 1.46 2.96 17.03
N ARG A 246 0.39 3.75 16.93
CA ARG A 246 -0.86 3.36 16.27
C ARG A 246 -0.66 3.10 14.78
N LEU A 247 0.11 3.94 14.07
CA LEU A 247 0.49 3.69 12.68
C LEU A 247 1.24 2.36 12.55
N ALA A 248 2.25 2.11 13.38
CA ALA A 248 3.03 0.87 13.32
C ALA A 248 2.17 -0.38 13.49
N MET A 249 1.13 -0.32 14.32
CA MET A 249 0.13 -1.38 14.48
C MET A 249 -0.68 -1.59 13.20
N LEU A 250 -1.23 -0.52 12.62
CA LEU A 250 -2.00 -0.60 11.37
C LEU A 250 -1.15 -1.17 10.23
N LEU A 251 0.07 -0.65 10.03
CA LEU A 251 0.98 -1.11 8.98
C LEU A 251 1.42 -2.56 9.20
N THR A 252 1.67 -2.99 10.43
CA THR A 252 2.07 -4.39 10.69
C THR A 252 0.99 -5.40 10.33
N ASN A 253 -0.29 -5.05 10.49
CA ASN A 253 -1.40 -5.95 10.17
C ASN A 253 -1.88 -5.81 8.71
N CYS A 254 -1.58 -4.69 8.04
CA CYS A 254 -1.98 -4.44 6.64
C CYS A 254 -0.84 -4.58 5.63
N ASP A 255 0.40 -4.80 6.06
CA ASP A 255 1.54 -4.90 5.14
C ASP A 255 1.42 -6.13 4.22
N PRO A 256 1.27 -5.95 2.90
CA PRO A 256 1.04 -7.03 1.96
C PRO A 256 2.26 -7.96 1.77
N ILE A 257 3.40 -7.72 2.42
CA ILE A 257 4.49 -8.70 2.52
C ILE A 257 4.25 -9.67 3.68
N SER A 258 3.81 -9.18 4.83
CA SER A 258 3.63 -9.98 6.05
C SER A 258 2.20 -10.43 6.30
N SER A 259 1.19 -9.78 5.71
CA SER A 259 -0.22 -10.15 5.83
C SER A 259 -0.50 -11.34 4.93
N ALA A 260 -0.81 -12.47 5.54
CA ALA A 260 -1.22 -13.68 4.84
C ALA A 260 -2.63 -14.06 5.35
N PRO A 261 -3.43 -14.86 4.63
CA PRO A 261 -4.76 -15.28 5.05
C PRO A 261 -4.78 -15.81 6.47
N GLU A 262 -3.76 -16.57 6.86
CA GLU A 262 -3.63 -17.10 8.21
C GLU A 262 -3.52 -16.01 9.29
N SER A 263 -3.03 -14.81 8.96
CA SER A 263 -2.94 -13.69 9.91
C SER A 263 -4.27 -12.98 10.15
N GLN A 264 -5.30 -13.26 9.34
CA GLN A 264 -6.64 -12.71 9.50
C GLN A 264 -7.52 -13.55 10.44
N ILE A 265 -7.08 -14.77 10.78
CA ILE A 265 -7.82 -15.67 11.66
C ILE A 265 -7.44 -15.36 13.11
N GLU A 266 -8.45 -15.17 13.97
CA GLU A 266 -8.17 -14.99 15.40
C GLU A 266 -7.48 -16.26 15.96
N PRO A 267 -6.34 -16.13 16.65
CA PRO A 267 -5.63 -17.27 17.22
C PRO A 267 -6.46 -17.97 18.30
N ARG A 268 -6.75 -19.27 18.08
CA ARG A 268 -7.53 -20.13 18.98
C ARG A 268 -6.65 -21.09 19.80
N GLY A 269 -7.21 -21.64 20.88
CA GLY A 269 -6.58 -22.70 21.68
C GLY A 269 -5.21 -22.31 22.26
N PRO A 270 -4.18 -23.18 22.17
CA PRO A 270 -2.86 -22.95 22.78
C PRO A 270 -2.05 -21.83 22.11
N ALA A 271 -2.49 -21.30 20.97
CA ALA A 271 -1.89 -20.12 20.32
C ALA A 271 -2.37 -18.79 20.93
N ARG A 272 -3.46 -18.80 21.71
CA ARG A 272 -4.05 -17.60 22.33
C ARG A 272 -3.16 -16.90 23.37
N PRO A 273 -2.39 -17.61 24.22
CA PRO A 273 -1.42 -16.97 25.11
C PRO A 273 -0.29 -16.28 24.32
N LEU A 274 0.18 -16.92 23.25
CA LEU A 274 1.22 -16.36 22.37
C LEU A 274 0.71 -15.09 21.68
N SER A 275 -0.53 -15.08 21.19
CA SER A 275 -1.12 -13.90 20.56
C SER A 275 -1.27 -12.72 21.52
N ARG A 276 -1.53 -12.93 22.82
CA ARG A 276 -1.53 -11.86 23.83
C ARG A 276 -0.17 -11.22 24.01
N VAL A 277 0.92 -11.98 23.87
CA VAL A 277 2.28 -11.46 23.88
C VAL A 277 2.57 -10.70 22.60
N LEU A 278 2.17 -11.24 21.45
CA LEU A 278 2.32 -10.59 20.14
C LEU A 278 1.49 -9.29 20.02
N ARG A 279 0.35 -9.18 20.73
CA ARG A 279 -0.45 -7.94 20.86
C ARG A 279 0.32 -6.77 21.46
N ARG A 280 1.15 -7.04 22.46
CA ARG A 280 2.02 -5.99 23.05
C ARG A 280 3.05 -5.47 22.04
N TRP A 281 3.24 -6.16 20.94
CA TRP A 281 4.16 -5.81 19.86
C TRP A 281 3.44 -5.39 18.57
N GLY A 282 2.13 -5.12 18.66
CA GLY A 282 1.32 -4.55 17.59
C GLY A 282 0.70 -5.55 16.61
N PHE A 283 0.79 -6.86 16.88
CA PHE A 283 0.11 -7.89 16.10
C PHE A 283 -1.28 -8.21 16.69
N TYR A 284 -2.28 -8.52 15.86
CA TYR A 284 -3.64 -8.87 16.33
C TYR A 284 -4.34 -7.76 17.12
N ASP A 285 -4.29 -6.53 16.61
CA ASP A 285 -5.16 -5.45 17.07
C ASP A 285 -6.63 -5.89 16.96
N PRO A 286 -7.46 -5.79 18.02
CA PRO A 286 -8.86 -6.19 18.00
C PRO A 286 -9.66 -5.59 16.84
N GLU A 287 -9.36 -4.37 16.45
CA GLU A 287 -10.03 -3.67 15.35
C GLU A 287 -9.63 -4.27 13.99
N VAL A 288 -8.36 -4.64 13.81
CA VAL A 288 -7.87 -5.16 12.52
C VAL A 288 -8.27 -6.62 12.30
N VAL A 289 -8.57 -7.37 13.36
CA VAL A 289 -9.08 -8.75 13.24
C VAL A 289 -10.60 -8.82 13.08
N GLN A 290 -11.31 -7.68 13.17
CA GLN A 290 -12.75 -7.63 12.91
C GLN A 290 -13.03 -7.76 11.41
N GLU A 291 -14.06 -8.53 11.06
CA GLU A 291 -14.51 -8.69 9.68
C GLU A 291 -14.79 -7.34 9.01
N LEU A 292 -15.41 -6.40 9.74
CA LEU A 292 -15.73 -5.06 9.25
C LEU A 292 -14.51 -4.27 8.79
N PHE A 293 -13.33 -4.47 9.37
CA PHE A 293 -12.11 -3.79 8.89
C PHE A 293 -11.75 -4.20 7.46
N TRP A 294 -12.00 -5.47 7.12
CA TRP A 294 -11.67 -6.07 5.84
C TRP A 294 -12.76 -5.86 4.80
N SER A 295 -14.02 -5.97 5.20
CA SER A 295 -15.19 -5.97 4.31
C SER A 295 -15.92 -4.64 4.22
N ARG A 296 -15.84 -3.77 5.24
CA ARG A 296 -16.59 -2.50 5.23
C ARG A 296 -16.00 -1.55 4.21
N VAL A 297 -16.83 -1.20 3.24
CA VAL A 297 -16.48 -0.41 2.08
C VAL A 297 -16.68 1.08 2.35
N ARG A 298 -15.75 1.91 1.89
CA ARG A 298 -15.73 3.36 2.09
C ARG A 298 -15.82 4.11 0.78
N VAL A 299 -16.82 4.96 0.66
CA VAL A 299 -17.17 5.71 -0.54
C VAL A 299 -16.61 7.13 -0.44
N PRO A 300 -15.78 7.59 -1.38
CA PRO A 300 -15.36 8.99 -1.43
C PRO A 300 -16.53 9.89 -1.87
N CYS A 301 -16.82 10.93 -1.12
CA CYS A 301 -17.81 11.95 -1.49
C CYS A 301 -17.13 13.15 -2.18
N PRO A 302 -17.42 13.44 -3.47
CA PRO A 302 -16.85 14.61 -4.17
C PRO A 302 -17.27 15.96 -3.57
N GLY A 303 -18.37 15.99 -2.81
CA GLY A 303 -18.85 17.21 -2.13
C GLY A 303 -18.19 17.46 -0.78
N CYS A 304 -17.82 16.40 -0.06
CA CYS A 304 -17.28 16.47 1.31
C CYS A 304 -15.77 16.22 1.39
N SER A 305 -15.11 15.96 0.26
CA SER A 305 -13.65 15.87 0.20
C SER A 305 -13.02 17.14 0.77
N ALA A 306 -11.94 16.99 1.56
CA ALA A 306 -11.14 18.12 2.04
C ALA A 306 -10.68 19.00 0.86
N ARG A 307 -10.59 20.32 1.09
CA ARG A 307 -10.15 21.29 0.08
C ARG A 307 -9.22 22.33 0.71
N GLY A 308 -8.01 22.42 0.19
CA GLY A 308 -7.01 23.42 0.54
C GLY A 308 -6.50 23.29 1.97
N ARG A 309 -6.53 22.09 2.57
CA ARG A 309 -5.96 21.86 3.90
C ARG A 309 -4.44 21.98 3.83
N ALA A 310 -3.88 22.84 4.67
CA ALA A 310 -2.43 22.92 4.82
C ALA A 310 -1.89 21.69 5.57
N ALA A 311 -0.66 21.27 5.29
CA ALA A 311 -0.04 20.12 5.97
C ALA A 311 0.17 20.34 7.48
N SER A 312 0.18 21.59 7.95
CA SER A 312 0.22 21.95 9.37
C SER A 312 -1.11 21.74 10.09
N GLU A 313 -2.22 21.67 9.35
CA GLU A 313 -3.59 21.49 9.86
C GLU A 313 -4.00 20.02 9.96
N LEU A 314 -3.09 19.08 9.65
CA LEU A 314 -3.36 17.65 9.77
C LEU A 314 -3.67 17.26 11.22
N ASP A 315 -4.87 16.73 11.42
CA ASP A 315 -5.27 16.03 12.63
C ASP A 315 -4.89 14.55 12.50
N TRP A 316 -3.75 14.19 13.09
CA TRP A 316 -3.24 12.83 13.09
C TRP A 316 -4.14 11.85 13.84
N ASP A 317 -4.84 12.30 14.89
CA ASP A 317 -5.76 11.44 15.62
C ASP A 317 -7.00 11.15 14.77
N ALA A 318 -7.51 12.13 14.02
CA ALA A 318 -8.59 11.89 13.06
C ALA A 318 -8.14 10.99 11.89
N PHE A 319 -6.90 11.12 11.40
CA PHE A 319 -6.35 10.25 10.35
C PHE A 319 -6.23 8.77 10.78
N LEU A 320 -5.86 8.52 12.03
CA LEU A 320 -5.60 7.16 12.55
C LEU A 320 -6.84 6.44 13.10
N ARG A 321 -7.90 7.18 13.41
CA ARG A 321 -9.12 6.63 14.01
C ARG A 321 -9.98 5.86 13.01
N ALA A 322 -10.70 4.88 13.52
CA ALA A 322 -11.87 4.34 12.85
C ALA A 322 -12.99 5.39 12.96
N PRO A 323 -13.76 5.68 11.90
CA PRO A 323 -15.05 6.31 12.13
C PRO A 323 -15.87 5.39 13.06
N ASP A 324 -16.47 5.96 14.11
CA ASP A 324 -17.21 5.20 15.12
C ASP A 324 -18.32 4.38 14.46
N GLU A 325 -18.45 3.10 14.85
CA GLU A 325 -19.36 2.14 14.22
C GLU A 325 -20.84 2.58 14.22
N GLY A 326 -21.23 3.53 15.07
CA GLY A 326 -22.59 4.05 15.18
C GLY A 326 -22.87 5.41 14.54
N GLY A 327 -21.84 6.11 14.03
CA GLY A 327 -22.02 7.39 13.36
C GLY A 327 -21.78 7.21 11.88
N GLY A 328 -22.81 7.34 11.03
CA GLY A 328 -22.65 7.49 9.58
C GLY A 328 -21.88 8.77 9.19
N GLY A 329 -20.87 9.17 9.96
CA GLY A 329 -20.09 10.38 9.83
C GLY A 329 -18.95 10.19 8.86
N MET A 330 -18.89 11.10 7.89
CA MET A 330 -17.74 11.28 7.01
C MET A 330 -16.45 11.36 7.83
N ASP A 331 -15.37 10.75 7.33
CA ASP A 331 -14.04 10.99 7.88
C ASP A 331 -13.45 12.34 7.43
N ALA A 332 -12.28 12.66 7.98
CA ALA A 332 -11.55 13.89 7.68
C ALA A 332 -11.10 14.00 6.21
N PHE A 333 -11.18 12.95 5.40
CA PHE A 333 -10.78 12.94 3.99
C PHE A 333 -11.98 12.86 3.04
N GLY A 334 -13.19 12.84 3.58
CA GLY A 334 -14.40 12.78 2.79
C GLY A 334 -14.77 11.37 2.34
N TYR A 335 -14.43 10.34 3.11
CA TYR A 335 -14.96 8.98 2.93
C TYR A 335 -16.05 8.66 3.97
N PHE A 336 -17.08 7.94 3.57
CA PHE A 336 -18.11 7.39 4.46
C PHE A 336 -18.35 5.92 4.17
N ASP A 337 -18.92 5.22 5.14
CA ASP A 337 -19.20 3.80 4.95
C ASP A 337 -20.51 3.57 4.22
N ALA A 338 -20.54 2.56 3.35
CA ALA A 338 -21.74 2.12 2.66
C ALA A 338 -21.95 0.61 2.86
N PRO A 339 -23.19 0.14 3.15
CA PRO A 339 -23.56 -1.26 3.12
C PRO A 339 -23.33 -1.88 1.73
N GLU A 340 -23.02 -3.17 1.68
CA GLU A 340 -22.80 -3.89 0.42
C GLU A 340 -24.04 -3.85 -0.51
N ASP A 341 -25.24 -3.97 0.07
CA ASP A 341 -26.50 -3.90 -0.69
C ASP A 341 -26.65 -2.59 -1.48
N ASP A 342 -26.24 -1.46 -0.90
CA ASP A 342 -26.31 -0.15 -1.56
C ASP A 342 -25.25 -0.02 -2.68
N LEU A 343 -24.09 -0.67 -2.51
CA LEU A 343 -23.07 -0.74 -3.56
C LEU A 343 -23.58 -1.53 -4.76
N VAL A 344 -24.23 -2.67 -4.52
CA VAL A 344 -24.81 -3.52 -5.56
C VAL A 344 -25.96 -2.80 -6.29
N ALA A 345 -26.75 -2.01 -5.57
CA ALA A 345 -27.77 -1.14 -6.17
C ALA A 345 -27.18 -0.01 -7.04
N GLY A 346 -25.87 0.25 -6.95
CA GLY A 346 -25.15 1.22 -7.77
C GLY A 346 -25.39 2.68 -7.37
N ARG A 347 -26.01 2.94 -6.22
CA ARG A 347 -26.31 4.29 -5.72
C ARG A 347 -26.23 4.33 -4.20
N VAL A 348 -25.49 5.30 -3.69
CA VAL A 348 -25.35 5.55 -2.24
C VAL A 348 -25.60 7.03 -1.96
N SER A 349 -26.21 7.36 -0.83
CA SER A 349 -26.38 8.75 -0.41
C SER A 349 -25.29 9.13 0.56
N CYS A 350 -24.61 10.24 0.31
CA CYS A 350 -23.64 10.78 1.24
C CYS A 350 -24.35 11.27 2.51
N PRO A 351 -24.01 10.74 3.71
CA PRO A 351 -24.64 11.16 4.95
C PRO A 351 -24.25 12.58 5.39
N GLY A 352 -23.11 13.10 4.90
CA GLY A 352 -22.63 14.44 5.23
C GLY A 352 -23.35 15.57 4.47
N CYS A 353 -23.55 15.42 3.16
CA CYS A 353 -24.14 16.46 2.31
C CYS A 353 -25.45 16.06 1.60
N GLY A 354 -25.95 14.84 1.81
CA GLY A 354 -27.17 14.33 1.19
C GLY A 354 -27.07 14.06 -0.31
N ARG A 355 -25.89 14.25 -0.92
CA ARG A 355 -25.69 14.03 -2.35
C ARG A 355 -25.74 12.54 -2.68
N GLY A 356 -26.56 12.17 -3.67
CA GLY A 356 -26.51 10.86 -4.31
C GLY A 356 -25.19 10.68 -5.07
N CYS A 357 -24.52 9.57 -4.83
CA CYS A 357 -23.30 9.16 -5.53
C CYS A 357 -23.63 7.93 -6.37
N ARG A 358 -23.43 8.03 -7.68
CA ARG A 358 -23.60 6.90 -8.58
C ARG A 358 -22.31 6.08 -8.63
N LEU A 359 -22.45 4.78 -8.42
CA LEU A 359 -21.36 3.83 -8.45
C LEU A 359 -21.35 3.08 -9.78
N VAL A 360 -20.17 2.94 -10.37
CA VAL A 360 -19.97 2.18 -11.61
C VAL A 360 -18.79 1.24 -11.44
N ASN A 361 -18.88 0.07 -12.06
CA ASN A 361 -17.72 -0.79 -12.24
C ASN A 361 -17.22 -0.68 -13.68
N ARG A 362 -16.13 0.05 -13.88
CA ARG A 362 -15.45 0.20 -15.19
C ARG A 362 -14.17 -0.60 -15.30
N ARG A 363 -13.68 -1.17 -14.20
CA ARG A 363 -12.33 -1.75 -14.10
C ARG A 363 -12.33 -3.25 -13.80
N GLY A 364 -13.50 -3.87 -13.65
CA GLY A 364 -13.63 -5.30 -13.41
C GLY A 364 -13.54 -5.63 -11.92
N VAL A 365 -12.63 -6.54 -11.55
CA VAL A 365 -12.54 -7.07 -10.19
C VAL A 365 -11.12 -7.02 -9.64
N ARG A 366 -10.95 -6.55 -8.42
CA ARG A 366 -9.72 -6.72 -7.65
C ARG A 366 -9.78 -8.04 -6.88
N THR A 367 -8.64 -8.70 -6.78
CA THR A 367 -8.50 -9.97 -6.08
C THR A 367 -7.91 -9.74 -4.69
N LEU A 368 -8.39 -10.50 -3.70
CA LEU A 368 -7.89 -10.54 -2.34
C LEU A 368 -7.65 -11.99 -1.91
N TRP A 369 -6.46 -12.27 -1.38
CA TRP A 369 -6.14 -13.59 -0.84
C TRP A 369 -6.60 -13.65 0.62
N MET A 370 -7.63 -14.43 0.93
CA MET A 370 -8.29 -14.43 2.24
C MET A 370 -8.62 -15.84 2.73
N PRO A 371 -8.73 -16.07 4.05
CA PRO A 371 -9.08 -17.38 4.56
C PRO A 371 -10.59 -17.62 4.37
N VAL A 372 -10.96 -18.84 3.97
CA VAL A 372 -12.33 -19.34 4.15
C VAL A 372 -12.34 -20.17 5.41
N MET A 373 -13.12 -19.72 6.39
CA MET A 373 -13.40 -20.47 7.61
C MET A 373 -14.76 -21.13 7.47
N THR A 374 -14.82 -22.46 7.50
CA THR A 374 -16.08 -23.20 7.45
C THR A 374 -16.34 -23.89 8.79
N THR A 375 -17.50 -24.54 8.92
CA THR A 375 -17.79 -25.40 10.07
C THR A 375 -17.00 -26.72 10.05
N GLU A 376 -16.41 -27.08 8.92
CA GLU A 376 -15.63 -28.29 8.69
C GLU A 376 -14.14 -27.92 8.54
N ALA A 377 -13.33 -28.18 9.55
CA ALA A 377 -11.94 -27.70 9.62
C ALA A 377 -11.04 -28.20 8.48
N ASP A 378 -11.39 -29.31 7.83
CA ASP A 378 -10.72 -29.85 6.64
C ASP A 378 -11.04 -29.09 5.34
N LYS A 379 -12.06 -28.23 5.36
CA LYS A 379 -12.42 -27.32 4.27
C LYS A 379 -11.84 -25.92 4.45
N ASP A 380 -11.21 -25.63 5.60
CA ASP A 380 -10.53 -24.36 5.84
C ASP A 380 -9.34 -24.23 4.89
N ARG A 381 -9.41 -23.26 3.99
CA ARG A 381 -8.33 -22.98 3.04
C ARG A 381 -8.29 -21.51 2.68
N PRO A 382 -7.12 -20.98 2.33
CA PRO A 382 -7.05 -19.72 1.61
C PRO A 382 -7.84 -19.80 0.30
N VAL A 383 -8.46 -18.70 -0.12
CA VAL A 383 -9.03 -18.53 -1.45
C VAL A 383 -8.70 -17.15 -1.99
N VAL A 384 -8.94 -16.96 -3.29
CA VAL A 384 -8.91 -15.63 -3.90
C VAL A 384 -10.34 -15.12 -4.05
N ALA A 385 -10.72 -14.17 -3.20
CA ALA A 385 -11.96 -13.43 -3.33
C ALA A 385 -11.84 -12.38 -4.43
N ARG A 386 -12.91 -12.20 -5.20
CA ARG A 386 -13.01 -11.22 -6.29
C ARG A 386 -14.02 -10.15 -5.89
N THR A 387 -13.55 -8.91 -5.78
CA THR A 387 -14.39 -7.76 -5.41
C THR A 387 -14.51 -6.81 -6.60
N PRO A 388 -15.72 -6.41 -7.02
CA PRO A 388 -15.92 -5.37 -8.02
C PRO A 388 -15.16 -4.09 -7.66
N VAL A 389 -14.53 -3.47 -8.65
CA VAL A 389 -13.93 -2.13 -8.48
C VAL A 389 -15.01 -1.10 -8.72
N TRP A 390 -15.62 -0.63 -7.64
CA TRP A 390 -16.60 0.45 -7.70
C TRP A 390 -15.90 1.80 -7.75
N GLU A 391 -16.37 2.68 -8.62
CA GLU A 391 -15.94 4.07 -8.72
C GLU A 391 -17.13 5.01 -8.58
N VAL A 392 -16.95 6.09 -7.83
CA VAL A 392 -17.93 7.18 -7.76
C VAL A 392 -17.85 8.03 -9.01
N VAL A 393 -18.97 8.16 -9.71
CA VAL A 393 -19.12 9.12 -10.81
C VAL A 393 -19.89 10.32 -10.30
N ALA A 394 -19.36 11.52 -10.54
CA ALA A 394 -20.13 12.73 -10.29
C ALA A 394 -21.37 12.73 -11.18
N ASP A 395 -22.56 12.79 -10.57
CA ASP A 395 -23.78 13.16 -11.30
C ASP A 395 -23.60 14.62 -11.75
N ARG A 396 -23.65 14.83 -13.06
CA ARG A 396 -23.52 16.15 -13.68
C ARG A 396 -24.73 17.02 -13.39
#